data_AF-V4VZF1-F1
#
_entry.id   AF-V4VZF1-F1
#
_cell.length_a   1.000
_cell.length_b   1.000
_cell.length_c   1.000
_cell.angle_alpha   90.00
_cell.angle_beta   90.00
_cell.angle_gamma   90.00
#
_symmetry.space_group_name_H-M   'P 1'
#
loop_
_entity.id
_entity.type
_entity.pdbx_description
1 polymer ?
#
loop_
_entity_poly.entity_id
_entity_poly.type
_entity_poly.pdbx_seq_one_letter_code
_entity_poly.pdbx_strand_id
1 'polypeptide(L)'
;RTDELIDGPNATYMGSVVLDRWEERLQDIFDGRPYDMLDAALTDAVFKFPLDIKPFRDMIEEMRMDTRKFRYENFQELYLYCYCVAGTVGLMSVPVMGIAPDSSSSAQSIYNGALNLGVGNQLTNILRDVGEDASRGRVYLPQDELAQFGLCDKDVFARKVTDSWREFLKEQIKRARIFFYMAEEGASQPGKDSRSPVWSSLLIYREIL
;
A
#
# COMPACT_ATOMS: atom_id res chain seq x y z
N ARG A 1 6.82 -11.66 -3.84
CA ARG A 1 7.30 -12.44 -2.67
C ARG A 1 6.76 -11.85 -1.39
N THR A 2 7.04 -10.58 -1.04
CA THR A 2 6.52 -9.92 0.17
C THR A 2 5.00 -9.99 0.33
N ASP A 3 4.23 -9.86 -0.74
CA ASP A 3 2.76 -9.98 -0.71
C ASP A 3 2.26 -11.43 -0.41
N GLU A 4 2.94 -12.45 -0.96
CA GLU A 4 2.70 -13.86 -0.59
C GLU A 4 3.09 -14.15 0.88
N LEU A 5 3.93 -13.30 1.50
CA LEU A 5 4.29 -13.43 2.91
C LEU A 5 3.18 -12.90 3.85
N ILE A 6 2.33 -11.99 3.38
CA ILE A 6 1.24 -11.39 4.16
C ILE A 6 -0.08 -12.14 3.91
N ASP A 7 -0.37 -12.44 2.64
CA ASP A 7 -1.66 -12.97 2.22
C ASP A 7 -1.63 -14.39 1.68
N GLY A 8 -0.44 -14.95 1.45
CA GLY A 8 -0.26 -16.32 1.00
C GLY A 8 -0.43 -17.35 2.12
N PRO A 9 -0.60 -18.64 1.76
CA PRO A 9 -0.81 -19.73 2.73
C PRO A 9 0.34 -19.92 3.73
N ASN A 10 1.51 -19.32 3.46
CA ASN A 10 2.68 -19.38 4.31
C ASN A 10 2.83 -18.18 5.29
N ALA A 11 1.91 -17.21 5.26
CA ALA A 11 1.98 -16.02 6.12
C ALA A 11 2.05 -16.34 7.62
N THR A 12 1.40 -17.43 8.05
CA THR A 12 1.41 -17.90 9.44
C THR A 12 2.77 -18.39 9.93
N TYR A 13 3.70 -18.73 9.01
CA TYR A 13 5.03 -19.27 9.30
C TYR A 13 6.14 -18.21 9.26
N MET A 14 5.79 -16.94 9.05
CA MET A 14 6.73 -15.81 9.01
C MET A 14 7.12 -15.39 10.43
N GLY A 15 8.04 -16.12 11.06
CA GLY A 15 8.67 -15.68 12.31
C GLY A 15 9.66 -14.54 12.07
N SER A 16 10.04 -13.84 13.14
CA SER A 16 11.05 -12.76 13.12
C SER A 16 12.33 -13.15 12.36
N VAL A 17 12.77 -14.41 12.51
CA VAL A 17 13.96 -14.97 11.85
C VAL A 17 13.90 -14.91 10.32
N VAL A 18 12.70 -15.05 9.73
CA VAL A 18 12.54 -14.93 8.28
C VAL A 18 12.72 -13.47 7.87
N LEU A 19 12.12 -12.54 8.61
CA LEU A 19 12.22 -11.10 8.33
C LEU A 19 13.64 -10.56 8.56
N ASP A 20 14.36 -11.04 9.57
CA ASP A 20 15.78 -10.74 9.78
C ASP A 20 16.62 -11.13 8.56
N ARG A 21 16.40 -12.34 8.02
CA ARG A 21 17.07 -12.78 6.79
C ARG A 21 16.69 -11.92 5.57
N TRP A 22 15.45 -11.44 5.50
CA TRP A 22 15.02 -10.56 4.42
C TRP A 22 15.68 -9.18 4.50
N GLU A 23 15.85 -8.65 5.71
CA GLU A 23 16.56 -7.40 5.94
C GLU A 23 18.05 -7.53 5.58
N GLU A 24 18.70 -8.63 5.97
CA GLU A 24 20.07 -8.96 5.55
C GLU A 24 20.19 -9.06 4.02
N ARG A 25 19.26 -9.80 3.38
CA ARG A 25 19.23 -9.92 1.90
C ARG A 25 19.00 -8.59 1.21
N LEU A 26 18.15 -7.73 1.77
CA LEU A 26 17.92 -6.38 1.24
C LEU A 26 19.22 -5.56 1.30
N GLN A 27 19.98 -5.65 2.39
CA GLN A 27 21.28 -5.00 2.47
C GLN A 27 22.26 -5.55 1.43
N ASP A 28 22.33 -6.87 1.28
CA ASP A 28 23.17 -7.52 0.28
C ASP A 28 22.82 -7.08 -1.15
N ILE A 29 21.53 -6.94 -1.48
CA ILE A 29 21.06 -6.44 -2.78
C ILE A 29 21.60 -5.04 -3.06
N PHE A 30 21.50 -4.13 -2.08
CA PHE A 30 21.98 -2.75 -2.20
C PHE A 30 23.51 -2.65 -2.20
N ASP A 31 24.20 -3.64 -1.63
CA ASP A 31 25.66 -3.76 -1.69
C ASP A 31 26.17 -4.51 -2.94
N GLY A 32 25.27 -4.95 -3.84
CA GLY A 32 25.64 -5.63 -5.08
C GLY A 32 25.96 -7.13 -4.94
N ARG A 33 25.45 -7.80 -3.90
CA ARG A 33 25.67 -9.23 -3.60
C ARG A 33 24.37 -10.05 -3.68
N PRO A 34 23.76 -10.23 -4.87
CA PRO A 34 22.49 -10.96 -4.98
C PRO A 34 22.64 -12.45 -4.67
N TYR A 35 21.67 -13.05 -3.97
CA TYR A 35 21.67 -14.49 -3.69
C TYR A 35 21.00 -15.32 -4.79
N ASP A 36 19.95 -14.79 -5.42
CA ASP A 36 19.22 -15.46 -6.50
C ASP A 36 18.90 -14.53 -7.68
N MET A 37 18.17 -15.03 -8.68
CA MET A 37 17.84 -14.28 -9.90
C MET A 37 16.93 -13.07 -9.66
N LEU A 38 16.04 -13.11 -8.65
CA LEU A 38 15.18 -11.97 -8.34
C LEU A 38 15.97 -10.90 -7.60
N ASP A 39 16.84 -11.30 -6.67
CA ASP A 39 17.79 -10.39 -6.04
C ASP A 39 18.67 -9.72 -7.09
N ALA A 40 19.17 -10.48 -8.07
CA ALA A 40 19.99 -9.94 -9.15
C ALA A 40 19.25 -8.91 -10.01
N ALA A 41 17.97 -9.13 -10.28
CA ALA A 41 17.14 -8.16 -11.01
C ALA A 41 16.94 -6.85 -10.22
N LEU A 42 16.70 -6.95 -8.91
CA LEU A 42 16.58 -5.77 -8.06
C LEU A 42 17.93 -5.05 -7.89
N THR A 43 19.02 -5.79 -7.73
CA THR A 43 20.39 -5.23 -7.70
C THR A 43 20.70 -4.46 -8.99
N ASP A 44 20.37 -5.02 -10.16
CA ASP A 44 20.51 -4.31 -11.44
C ASP A 44 19.69 -3.01 -11.49
N ALA A 45 18.47 -3.01 -10.96
CA ALA A 45 17.66 -1.80 -10.83
C ALA A 45 18.26 -0.77 -9.86
N VAL A 46 18.80 -1.20 -8.71
CA VAL A 46 19.50 -0.32 -7.74
C VAL A 46 20.73 0.35 -8.38
N PHE A 47 21.45 -0.36 -9.26
CA PHE A 47 22.58 0.24 -9.99
C PHE A 47 22.14 1.22 -11.09
N LYS A 48 20.97 1.01 -11.71
CA LYS A 48 20.48 1.83 -12.83
C LYS A 48 19.68 3.06 -12.40
N PHE A 49 19.01 2.99 -11.26
CA PHE A 49 18.09 4.02 -10.78
C PHE A 49 18.47 4.48 -9.37
N PRO A 50 18.22 5.75 -9.00
CA PRO A 50 18.55 6.27 -7.68
C PRO A 50 17.53 5.81 -6.63
N LEU A 51 17.49 4.50 -6.37
CA LEU A 51 16.61 3.89 -5.36
C LEU A 51 17.15 4.15 -3.95
N ASP A 52 16.27 4.61 -3.06
CA ASP A 52 16.54 4.65 -1.62
C ASP A 52 16.15 3.29 -1.00
N ILE A 53 16.99 2.76 -0.11
CA ILE A 53 16.72 1.53 0.64
C ILE A 53 15.60 1.73 1.67
N LYS A 54 15.37 2.96 2.13
CA LYS A 54 14.43 3.26 3.22
C LYS A 54 13.01 2.74 2.99
N PRO A 55 12.33 2.98 1.85
CA PRO A 55 10.99 2.45 1.61
C PRO A 55 10.93 0.92 1.68
N PHE A 56 11.99 0.22 1.25
CA PHE A 56 12.06 -1.24 1.31
C PHE A 56 12.17 -1.74 2.75
N ARG A 57 12.97 -1.07 3.58
CA ARG A 57 13.08 -1.37 5.02
C ARG A 57 11.78 -1.05 5.77
N ASP A 58 11.18 0.11 5.49
CA ASP A 58 9.90 0.50 6.10
C ASP A 58 8.82 -0.57 5.82
N MET A 59 8.79 -1.13 4.61
CA MET A 59 7.88 -2.24 4.28
C MET A 59 8.20 -3.53 5.08
N ILE A 60 9.47 -3.90 5.25
CA ILE A 60 9.88 -5.11 6.01
C ILE A 60 9.60 -4.95 7.51
N GLU A 61 9.90 -3.79 8.08
CA GLU A 61 9.71 -3.54 9.51
C GLU A 61 8.23 -3.55 9.88
N GLU A 62 7.37 -3.08 8.98
CA GLU A 62 5.94 -3.07 9.25
C GLU A 62 5.33 -4.46 9.06
N MET A 63 5.88 -5.30 8.17
CA MET A 63 5.60 -6.73 8.20
C MET A 63 6.03 -7.39 9.52
N ARG A 64 7.10 -6.92 10.17
CA ARG A 64 7.57 -7.42 11.47
C ARG A 64 6.58 -7.10 12.58
N MET A 65 6.04 -5.89 12.57
CA MET A 65 5.04 -5.42 13.52
C MET A 65 3.65 -6.02 13.27
N ASP A 66 3.33 -6.31 12.00
CA ASP A 66 1.96 -6.57 11.56
C ASP A 66 1.75 -7.87 10.74
N THR A 67 2.34 -8.99 11.18
CA THR A 67 1.98 -10.30 10.56
C THR A 67 0.58 -10.80 10.93
N ARG A 68 -0.13 -10.14 11.86
CA ARG A 68 -1.37 -10.66 12.47
C ARG A 68 -2.40 -9.60 12.91
N LYS A 69 -2.18 -8.29 12.70
CA LYS A 69 -3.20 -7.29 13.05
C LYS A 69 -4.17 -7.19 11.87
N PHE A 70 -5.43 -7.46 12.19
CA PHE A 70 -6.53 -7.33 11.24
C PHE A 70 -7.65 -6.48 11.83
N ARG A 71 -7.29 -5.59 12.77
CA ARG A 71 -8.17 -4.69 13.53
C ARG A 71 -7.37 -3.45 13.86
N TYR A 72 -7.83 -2.30 13.38
CA TYR A 72 -7.15 -1.01 13.57
C TYR A 72 -8.02 -0.14 14.44
N GLU A 73 -7.47 0.39 15.53
CA GLU A 73 -8.24 1.18 16.51
C GLU A 73 -8.83 2.44 15.86
N ASN A 74 -8.06 3.07 14.97
CA ASN A 74 -8.40 4.30 14.29
C ASN A 74 -7.79 4.38 12.87
N PHE A 75 -8.16 5.42 12.13
CA PHE A 75 -7.65 5.61 10.77
C PHE A 75 -6.14 5.84 10.70
N GLN A 76 -5.51 6.44 11.72
CA GLN A 76 -4.06 6.66 11.72
C GLN A 76 -3.30 5.34 11.70
N GLU A 77 -3.77 4.34 12.45
CA GLU A 77 -3.19 3.00 12.40
C GLU A 77 -3.43 2.32 11.05
N LEU A 78 -4.65 2.43 10.50
CA LEU A 78 -4.97 1.88 9.19
C LEU A 78 -4.15 2.55 8.07
N TYR A 79 -3.92 3.86 8.18
CA TYR A 79 -3.11 4.62 7.26
C TYR A 79 -1.66 4.15 7.28
N LEU A 80 -1.10 3.88 8.47
CA LEU A 80 0.25 3.33 8.58
C LEU A 80 0.34 2.00 7.83
N TYR A 81 -0.61 1.10 8.04
CA TYR A 81 -0.70 -0.14 7.27
C TYR A 81 -0.73 0.12 5.75
N CYS A 82 -1.59 1.02 5.27
CA CYS A 82 -1.69 1.37 3.85
C CYS A 82 -0.39 1.99 3.30
N TYR A 83 0.28 2.84 4.08
CA TYR A 83 1.58 3.40 3.75
C TYR A 83 2.60 2.28 3.53
N CYS A 84 2.66 1.32 4.45
CA CYS A 84 3.67 0.27 4.42
C CYS A 84 3.49 -0.71 3.27
N VAL A 85 2.26 -1.17 3.02
CA VAL A 85 2.00 -2.21 2.02
C VAL A 85 1.80 -1.67 0.60
N ALA A 86 1.49 -0.38 0.44
CA ALA A 86 1.22 0.21 -0.87
C ALA A 86 1.87 1.58 -1.09
N GLY A 87 1.92 2.46 -0.08
CA GLY A 87 2.59 3.75 -0.18
C GLY A 87 4.08 3.63 -0.48
N THR A 88 4.79 2.74 0.21
CA THR A 88 6.22 2.45 -0.01
C THR A 88 6.49 1.97 -1.43
N VAL A 89 5.60 1.17 -2.03
CA VAL A 89 5.70 0.71 -3.42
C VAL A 89 5.67 1.91 -4.39
N GLY A 90 4.84 2.90 -4.11
CA GLY A 90 4.85 4.18 -4.84
C GLY A 90 6.22 4.87 -4.76
N LEU A 91 6.79 4.97 -3.55
CA LEU A 91 8.12 5.57 -3.32
C LEU A 91 9.24 4.80 -4.04
N MET A 92 9.18 3.47 -4.09
CA MET A 92 10.14 2.63 -4.81
C MET A 92 10.02 2.80 -6.33
N SER A 93 8.82 3.13 -6.83
CA SER A 93 8.53 3.19 -8.27
C SER A 93 8.92 4.53 -8.91
N VAL A 94 8.85 5.64 -8.17
CA VAL A 94 9.14 6.98 -8.69
C VAL A 94 10.54 7.10 -9.35
N PRO A 95 11.65 6.64 -8.74
CA PRO A 95 12.97 6.68 -9.37
C PRO A 95 13.05 5.92 -10.69
N VAL A 96 12.31 4.81 -10.81
CA VAL A 96 12.29 3.95 -12.00
C VAL A 96 11.45 4.58 -13.11
N MET A 97 10.29 5.13 -12.76
CA MET A 97 9.40 5.79 -13.70
C MET A 97 9.98 7.12 -14.23
N GLY A 98 10.91 7.71 -13.48
CA GLY A 98 11.55 8.98 -13.78
C GLY A 98 10.60 10.17 -13.62
N ILE A 99 11.18 11.35 -13.44
CA ILE A 99 10.45 12.62 -13.43
C ILE A 99 10.64 13.29 -14.79
N ALA A 100 9.57 13.84 -15.36
CA ALA A 100 9.62 14.54 -16.63
C ALA A 100 10.63 15.72 -16.56
N PRO A 101 11.52 15.90 -17.54
CA PRO A 101 12.53 16.97 -17.51
C PRO A 101 11.93 18.38 -17.45
N ASP A 102 10.70 18.54 -17.94
CA ASP A 102 9.91 19.77 -17.96
C ASP A 102 8.94 19.89 -16.78
N SER A 103 8.99 18.98 -15.80
CA SER A 103 8.17 19.04 -14.59
C SER A 103 8.46 20.33 -13.81
N SER A 104 7.42 21.12 -13.56
CA SER A 104 7.47 22.29 -12.68
C SER A 104 7.25 21.94 -11.20
N SER A 105 6.75 20.73 -10.90
CA SER A 105 6.55 20.24 -9.54
C SER A 105 7.86 19.83 -8.89
N SER A 106 7.96 20.03 -7.58
CA SER A 106 9.12 19.56 -6.80
C SER A 106 9.13 18.04 -6.70
N ALA A 107 10.33 17.45 -6.57
CA ALA A 107 10.46 16.00 -6.34
C ALA A 107 9.59 15.55 -5.14
N GLN A 108 9.60 16.31 -4.04
CA GLN A 108 8.77 16.01 -2.87
C GLN A 108 7.27 15.92 -3.19
N SER A 109 6.74 16.83 -4.01
CA SER A 109 5.32 16.79 -4.45
C SER A 109 5.02 15.49 -5.21
N ILE A 110 5.95 15.06 -6.07
CA ILE A 110 5.82 13.85 -6.88
C ILE A 110 5.81 12.59 -6.00
N TYR A 111 6.76 12.49 -5.07
CA TYR A 111 6.80 11.38 -4.12
C TYR A 111 5.55 11.35 -3.24
N ASN A 112 5.05 12.51 -2.78
CA ASN A 112 3.80 12.59 -2.03
C ASN A 112 2.60 12.11 -2.88
N GLY A 113 2.54 12.48 -4.17
CA GLY A 113 1.49 12.00 -5.07
C GLY A 113 1.55 10.49 -5.29
N ALA A 114 2.75 9.91 -5.45
CA ALA A 114 2.92 8.45 -5.56
C ALA A 114 2.52 7.71 -4.27
N LEU A 115 2.87 8.27 -3.11
CA LEU A 115 2.44 7.74 -1.81
C LEU A 115 0.91 7.78 -1.70
N ASN A 116 0.29 8.91 -2.01
CA ASN A 116 -1.16 9.07 -1.99
C ASN A 116 -1.87 8.10 -2.94
N LEU A 117 -1.29 7.84 -4.12
CA LEU A 117 -1.81 6.85 -5.06
C LEU A 117 -1.79 5.45 -4.45
N GLY A 118 -0.68 5.06 -3.82
CA GLY A 118 -0.54 3.78 -3.13
C GLY A 118 -1.56 3.62 -2.00
N VAL A 119 -1.70 4.63 -1.14
CA VAL A 119 -2.68 4.64 -0.05
C VAL A 119 -4.12 4.58 -0.59
N GLY A 120 -4.45 5.36 -1.62
CA GLY A 120 -5.75 5.32 -2.28
C GLY A 120 -6.09 3.93 -2.83
N ASN A 121 -5.14 3.29 -3.52
CA ASN A 121 -5.29 1.94 -4.03
C ASN A 121 -5.55 0.92 -2.91
N GLN A 122 -4.83 1.01 -1.79
CA GLN A 122 -4.99 0.06 -0.69
C GLN A 122 -6.29 0.25 0.06
N LEU A 123 -6.73 1.49 0.28
CA LEU A 123 -8.06 1.76 0.82
C LEU A 123 -9.14 1.21 -0.11
N THR A 124 -8.96 1.32 -1.43
CA THR A 124 -9.87 0.70 -2.40
C THR A 124 -9.90 -0.82 -2.28
N ASN A 125 -8.75 -1.49 -2.15
CA ASN A 125 -8.71 -2.94 -1.93
C ASN A 125 -9.50 -3.34 -0.67
N ILE A 126 -9.25 -2.67 0.46
CA ILE A 126 -9.95 -2.91 1.73
C ILE A 126 -11.47 -2.75 1.56
N LEU A 127 -11.92 -1.69 0.87
CA LEU A 127 -13.34 -1.39 0.72
C LEU A 127 -14.04 -2.33 -0.28
N ARG A 128 -13.34 -2.76 -1.33
CA ARG A 128 -13.83 -3.75 -2.29
C ARG A 128 -13.98 -5.13 -1.64
N ASP A 129 -13.03 -5.51 -0.79
CA ASP A 129 -12.86 -6.89 -0.34
C ASP A 129 -13.36 -7.16 1.10
N VAL A 130 -14.08 -6.21 1.72
CA VAL A 130 -14.63 -6.35 3.10
C VAL A 130 -15.29 -7.71 3.33
N GLY A 131 -16.10 -8.18 2.38
CA GLY A 131 -16.78 -9.46 2.47
C GLY A 131 -15.82 -10.66 2.44
N GLU A 132 -14.83 -10.63 1.56
CA GLU A 132 -13.80 -11.67 1.45
C GLU A 132 -12.93 -11.70 2.70
N ASP A 133 -12.47 -10.56 3.18
CA ASP A 133 -11.69 -10.41 4.41
C ASP A 133 -12.46 -10.91 5.63
N ALA A 134 -13.75 -10.58 5.72
CA ALA A 134 -14.63 -11.09 6.76
C ALA A 134 -14.73 -12.63 6.75
N SER A 135 -14.64 -13.28 5.58
CA SER A 135 -14.63 -14.76 5.48
C SER A 135 -13.38 -15.38 6.13
N ARG A 136 -12.28 -14.61 6.14
CA ARG A 136 -10.98 -14.97 6.69
C ARG A 136 -10.82 -14.51 8.14
N GLY A 137 -11.88 -13.93 8.74
CA GLY A 137 -11.87 -13.41 10.11
C GLY A 137 -11.14 -12.06 10.28
N ARG A 138 -10.94 -11.33 9.18
CA ARG A 138 -10.21 -10.05 9.12
C ARG A 138 -11.17 -8.85 9.04
N VAL A 139 -10.84 -7.74 9.70
CA VAL A 139 -11.62 -6.48 9.68
C VAL A 139 -10.67 -5.27 9.68
N TYR A 140 -10.22 -4.85 8.51
CA TYR A 140 -9.30 -3.72 8.37
C TYR A 140 -9.93 -2.34 8.69
N LEU A 141 -11.26 -2.25 8.68
CA LEU A 141 -11.99 -1.01 8.90
C LEU A 141 -11.72 -0.42 10.30
N PRO A 142 -11.56 0.92 10.45
CA PRO A 142 -11.25 1.55 11.74
C PRO A 142 -12.36 1.32 12.77
N GLN A 143 -11.98 0.83 13.96
CA GLN A 143 -12.92 0.38 14.98
C GLN A 143 -13.66 1.54 15.65
N ASP A 144 -12.97 2.66 15.89
CA ASP A 144 -13.58 3.89 16.40
C ASP A 144 -14.64 4.45 15.46
N GLU A 145 -14.39 4.43 14.15
CA GLU A 145 -15.31 4.90 13.13
C GLU A 145 -16.48 3.94 12.94
N LEU A 146 -16.26 2.62 12.96
CA LEU A 146 -17.37 1.66 13.01
C LEU A 146 -18.30 1.95 14.20
N ALA A 147 -17.74 2.17 15.39
CA ALA A 147 -18.50 2.46 16.59
C ALA A 147 -19.31 3.76 16.49
N GLN A 148 -18.81 4.80 15.80
CA GLN A 148 -19.55 6.06 15.56
C GLN A 148 -20.85 5.84 14.77
N PHE A 149 -20.91 4.82 13.92
CA PHE A 149 -22.10 4.43 13.16
C PHE A 149 -22.93 3.32 13.86
N GLY A 150 -22.56 2.95 15.10
CA GLY A 150 -23.20 1.88 15.84
C GLY A 150 -22.91 0.48 15.30
N LEU A 151 -21.80 0.32 14.59
CA LEU A 151 -21.36 -0.93 13.98
C LEU A 151 -20.22 -1.56 14.81
N CYS A 152 -20.07 -2.87 14.70
CA CYS A 152 -18.94 -3.61 15.25
C CYS A 152 -18.54 -4.77 14.33
N ASP A 153 -17.47 -5.49 14.69
CA ASP A 153 -17.02 -6.70 13.98
C ASP A 153 -18.15 -7.69 13.66
N LYS A 154 -19.13 -7.86 14.55
CA LYS A 154 -20.26 -8.79 14.32
C LYS A 154 -21.12 -8.35 13.14
N ASP A 155 -21.29 -7.05 12.93
CA ASP A 155 -22.06 -6.52 11.81
C ASP A 155 -21.33 -6.72 10.49
N VAL A 156 -20.00 -6.52 10.49
CA VAL A 156 -19.12 -6.82 9.36
C VAL A 156 -19.21 -8.32 8.99
N PHE A 157 -19.06 -9.21 9.99
CA PHE A 157 -19.15 -10.66 9.77
C PHE A 157 -20.54 -11.14 9.39
N ALA A 158 -21.60 -10.46 9.85
CA ALA A 158 -22.97 -10.78 9.46
C ALA A 158 -23.26 -10.41 7.98
N ARG A 159 -22.43 -9.55 7.37
CA ARG A 159 -22.55 -9.09 5.98
C ARG A 159 -23.93 -8.54 5.64
N LYS A 160 -24.53 -7.84 6.61
CA LYS A 160 -25.84 -7.19 6.42
C LYS A 160 -25.64 -5.73 6.03
N VAL A 161 -26.17 -5.36 4.88
CA VAL A 161 -26.13 -3.97 4.38
C VAL A 161 -27.27 -3.17 5.01
N THR A 162 -27.02 -2.61 6.18
CA THR A 162 -27.91 -1.67 6.88
C THR A 162 -27.72 -0.23 6.38
N ASP A 163 -28.57 0.70 6.80
CA ASP A 163 -28.38 2.11 6.44
C ASP A 163 -27.15 2.71 7.14
N SER A 164 -26.90 2.38 8.41
CA SER A 164 -25.65 2.75 9.09
C SER A 164 -24.41 2.25 8.35
N TRP A 165 -24.46 1.02 7.81
CA TRP A 165 -23.38 0.47 6.99
C TRP A 165 -23.16 1.25 5.70
N ARG A 166 -24.23 1.65 5.01
CA ARG A 166 -24.14 2.47 3.79
C ARG A 166 -23.53 3.83 4.07
N GLU A 167 -23.94 4.50 5.14
CA GLU A 167 -23.40 5.81 5.49
C GLU A 167 -21.93 5.71 5.94
N PHE A 168 -21.58 4.67 6.71
CA PHE A 168 -20.19 4.39 7.06
C PHE A 168 -19.31 4.20 5.80
N LEU A 169 -19.73 3.32 4.87
CA LEU A 169 -18.97 3.07 3.65
C LEU A 169 -18.84 4.32 2.77
N LYS A 170 -19.86 5.18 2.69
CA LYS A 170 -19.77 6.45 1.95
C LYS A 170 -18.64 7.34 2.47
N GLU A 171 -18.46 7.44 3.79
CA GLU A 171 -17.36 8.22 4.36
C GLU A 171 -15.98 7.60 4.06
N GLN A 172 -15.88 6.26 4.08
CA GLN A 172 -14.64 5.59 3.71
C GLN A 172 -14.31 5.75 2.21
N ILE A 173 -15.30 5.63 1.34
CA ILE A 173 -15.15 5.83 -0.12
C ILE A 173 -14.72 7.27 -0.40
N LYS A 174 -15.34 8.24 0.27
CA LYS A 174 -14.97 9.65 0.17
C LYS A 174 -13.51 9.86 0.58
N ARG A 175 -13.05 9.21 1.66
CA ARG A 175 -11.64 9.23 2.08
C ARG A 175 -10.71 8.68 1.01
N ALA A 176 -10.99 7.50 0.45
CA ALA A 176 -10.19 6.92 -0.62
C ALA A 176 -10.10 7.87 -1.84
N ARG A 177 -11.21 8.49 -2.22
CA ARG A 177 -11.27 9.49 -3.32
C ARG A 177 -10.43 10.74 -3.03
N ILE A 178 -10.32 11.18 -1.78
CA ILE A 178 -9.42 12.29 -1.40
C ILE A 178 -7.95 11.91 -1.67
N PHE A 179 -7.53 10.68 -1.37
CA PHE A 179 -6.17 10.22 -1.69
C PHE A 179 -5.92 10.18 -3.20
N PHE A 180 -6.87 9.72 -4.01
CA PHE A 180 -6.75 9.82 -5.46
C PHE A 180 -6.63 11.25 -5.95
N TYR A 181 -7.44 12.18 -5.43
CA TYR A 181 -7.35 13.59 -5.76
C TYR A 181 -5.97 14.18 -5.44
N MET A 182 -5.43 13.89 -4.25
CA MET A 182 -4.08 14.33 -3.86
C MET A 182 -2.96 13.65 -4.68
N ALA A 183 -3.25 12.55 -5.37
CA ALA A 183 -2.30 11.86 -6.23
C ALA A 183 -2.25 12.40 -7.67
N GLU A 184 -3.28 13.11 -8.14
CA GLU A 184 -3.42 13.57 -9.54
C GLU A 184 -2.24 14.44 -10.00
N GLU A 185 -1.75 15.33 -9.13
CA GLU A 185 -0.59 16.17 -9.45
C GLU A 185 0.65 15.29 -9.70
N GLY A 186 0.95 14.38 -8.76
CA GLY A 186 2.10 13.49 -8.86
C GLY A 186 2.00 12.50 -10.02
N ALA A 187 0.80 12.00 -10.33
CA ALA A 187 0.54 11.11 -11.46
C ALA A 187 0.82 11.75 -12.83
N SER A 188 0.83 13.08 -12.90
CA SER A 188 1.11 13.85 -14.13
C SER A 188 2.59 14.07 -14.39
N GLN A 189 3.44 13.94 -13.37
CA GLN A 189 4.87 14.25 -13.46
C GLN A 189 5.80 13.14 -13.95
N PRO A 190 5.42 11.84 -14.07
CA PRO A 190 6.34 10.84 -14.57
C PRO A 190 6.84 11.14 -15.98
N GLY A 191 7.94 10.48 -16.35
CA GLY A 191 8.48 10.49 -17.70
C GLY A 191 7.42 10.09 -18.76
N LYS A 192 7.64 10.48 -20.02
CA LYS A 192 6.67 10.34 -21.10
C LYS A 192 6.06 8.94 -21.22
N ASP A 193 6.89 7.91 -21.05
CA ASP A 193 6.48 6.51 -21.21
C ASP A 193 5.73 5.97 -19.98
N SER A 194 5.95 6.57 -18.80
CA SER A 194 5.34 6.16 -17.53
C SER A 194 4.06 6.91 -17.21
N ARG A 195 3.88 8.14 -17.74
CA ARG A 195 2.77 9.03 -17.38
C ARG A 195 1.40 8.44 -17.70
N SER A 196 1.20 7.96 -18.93
CA SER A 196 -0.09 7.39 -19.33
C SER A 196 -0.46 6.14 -18.53
N PRO A 197 0.44 5.15 -18.34
CA PRO A 197 0.17 4.02 -17.45
C PRO A 197 -0.19 4.40 -16.02
N VAL A 198 0.52 5.34 -15.40
CA VAL A 198 0.24 5.81 -14.03
C VAL A 198 -1.13 6.46 -13.94
N TRP A 199 -1.49 7.32 -14.90
CA TRP A 199 -2.81 7.92 -14.97
C TRP A 199 -3.92 6.90 -15.22
N SER A 200 -3.71 5.93 -16.11
CA SER A 200 -4.67 4.85 -16.35
C SER A 200 -4.91 4.03 -15.09
N SER A 201 -3.83 3.69 -14.35
CA SER A 201 -3.92 2.99 -13.07
C SER A 201 -4.77 3.77 -12.07
N LEU A 202 -4.49 5.08 -11.89
CA LEU A 202 -5.24 5.97 -11.02
C LEU A 202 -6.74 5.98 -11.36
N LEU A 203 -7.08 6.17 -12.64
CA LEU A 203 -8.47 6.25 -13.09
C LEU A 203 -9.20 4.91 -12.89
N ILE A 204 -8.59 3.80 -13.31
CA ILE A 204 -9.22 2.48 -13.21
C ILE A 204 -9.47 2.10 -11.74
N TYR A 205 -8.49 2.32 -10.86
CA TYR A 205 -8.64 1.99 -9.44
C TYR A 205 -9.66 2.88 -8.73
N ARG A 206 -9.73 4.17 -9.09
CA ARG A 206 -10.70 5.11 -8.52
C ARG A 206 -12.15 4.72 -8.82
N GLU A 207 -12.41 4.13 -9.98
CA GLU A 207 -13.77 3.75 -10.43
C GLU A 207 -14.27 2.42 -9.84
N ILE A 208 -13.46 1.71 -9.03
CA ILE A 208 -13.90 0.49 -8.33
C ILE A 208 -14.99 0.80 -7.29
N LEU A 209 -14.97 2.01 -6.68
CA LEU A 209 -15.86 2.44 -5.59
C LEU A 209 -16.82 3.54 -6.04
#